data_AF-W2L4C9-F1
#
_entry.id   AF-W2L4C9-F1
#
_cell.length_a   1.000
_cell.length_b   1.000
_cell.length_c   1.000
_cell.angle_alpha   90.00
_cell.angle_beta   90.00
_cell.angle_gamma   90.00
#
_symmetry.space_group_name_H-M   'P 1'
#
loop_
_entity.id
_entity.type
_entity.pdbx_description
1 polymer ?
#
loop_
_entity_poly.entity_id
_entity_poly.type
_entity_poly.pdbx_seq_one_letter_code
_entity_poly.pdbx_strand_id
1 'polypeptide(L)'
;MSLPRALYRELVTAAKLLDSHASLRALISTDLRESSLAPGSKTRLPHVEAFNRSLLRYLGGRHLYLPDTQRPTLLQLVREEFRKPAGDVDGIDTAFVALRALNDTLAEAKALELPTKKPLETWTLDGVQLAENAASGVFLLAHPLLEGIFSRSVVILTEHRPEGSKGFIVNKISEKPLGRAFQVPSRVTRAFATSTVRKGGPVFTRNAEVLHGRADFGGQRVPTTNFPTANDPSLFVGVDLDAAARAIYDETAKQTDVVFMSGVSAWSPGQLDSELQQGSWVAVKAPVSLALNARAELWQDLMRTLGGEYAEMSCMPLMKDEE
;
A
#
# COMPACT_ATOMS: atom_id res chain seq x y z
N MET A 1 -15.64 42.27 8.11
CA MET A 1 -14.83 41.20 8.74
C MET A 1 -13.41 41.36 8.21
N SER A 2 -12.36 41.35 9.05
CA SER A 2 -10.98 41.51 8.54
C SER A 2 -10.57 40.26 7.74
N LEU A 3 -9.82 40.44 6.65
CA LEU A 3 -9.36 39.35 5.77
C LEU A 3 -8.73 38.16 6.54
N PRO A 4 -7.85 38.37 7.55
CA PRO A 4 -7.27 37.25 8.31
C PRO A 4 -8.30 36.43 9.09
N ARG A 5 -9.36 37.06 9.61
CA ARG A 5 -10.42 36.36 10.35
C ARG A 5 -11.27 35.49 9.42
N ALA A 6 -11.55 35.98 8.21
CA ALA A 6 -12.27 35.21 7.20
C ALA A 6 -11.44 34.01 6.74
N LEU A 7 -10.16 34.23 6.40
CA LEU A 7 -9.23 33.18 5.98
C LEU A 7 -9.07 32.08 7.04
N TYR A 8 -8.88 32.47 8.30
CA TYR A 8 -8.83 31.52 9.42
C TYR A 8 -10.10 30.68 9.53
N ARG A 9 -11.28 31.30 9.39
CA ARG A 9 -12.56 30.59 9.47
C ARG A 9 -12.70 29.53 8.37
N GLU A 10 -12.36 29.88 7.13
CA GLU A 10 -12.45 28.95 6.00
C GLU A 10 -11.45 27.81 6.15
N LEU A 11 -10.21 28.08 6.57
CA LEU A 11 -9.22 27.05 6.87
C LEU A 11 -9.66 26.09 7.97
N VAL A 12 -10.25 26.60 9.04
CA VAL A 12 -10.80 25.78 10.12
C VAL A 12 -11.94 24.89 9.61
N THR A 13 -12.79 25.41 8.71
CA THR A 13 -13.87 24.62 8.09
C THR A 13 -13.29 23.49 7.22
N ALA A 14 -12.36 23.80 6.33
CA ALA A 14 -11.71 22.81 5.46
C ALA A 14 -10.96 21.75 6.27
N ALA A 15 -10.20 22.16 7.29
CA ALA A 15 -9.47 21.25 8.17
C ALA A 15 -10.41 20.31 8.93
N LYS A 16 -11.55 20.81 9.45
CA LYS A 16 -12.55 19.96 10.12
C LYS A 16 -13.18 18.94 9.17
N LEU A 17 -13.44 19.32 7.92
CA LEU A 17 -13.98 18.41 6.91
C LEU A 17 -12.98 17.31 6.60
N LEU A 18 -11.71 17.65 6.36
CA LEU A 18 -10.67 16.65 6.10
C LEU A 18 -10.42 15.75 7.32
N ASP A 19 -10.40 16.30 8.53
CA ASP A 19 -10.24 15.53 9.78
C ASP A 19 -11.43 14.58 10.05
N SER A 20 -12.58 14.76 9.39
CA SER A 20 -13.81 13.99 9.69
C SER A 20 -13.75 12.51 9.27
N HIS A 21 -12.93 12.18 8.27
CA HIS A 21 -12.78 10.82 7.75
C HIS A 21 -11.33 10.54 7.38
N ALA A 22 -10.84 9.34 7.71
CA ALA A 22 -9.48 8.95 7.36
C ALA A 22 -9.28 8.80 5.84
N SER A 23 -10.33 8.44 5.09
CA SER A 23 -10.28 8.41 3.62
C SER A 23 -10.03 9.79 3.01
N LEU A 24 -10.45 10.87 3.67
CA LEU A 24 -10.16 12.24 3.25
C LEU A 24 -8.72 12.62 3.60
N ARG A 25 -8.26 12.23 4.79
CA ARG A 25 -6.86 12.45 5.20
C ARG A 25 -5.87 11.67 4.33
N ALA A 26 -6.25 10.50 3.85
CA ALA A 26 -5.44 9.68 2.94
C ALA A 26 -5.13 10.37 1.59
N LEU A 27 -5.95 11.35 1.17
CA LEU A 27 -5.66 12.16 -0.02
C LEU A 27 -4.54 13.20 0.20
N ILE A 28 -4.15 13.44 1.46
CA ILE A 28 -3.14 14.42 1.80
C ILE A 28 -1.76 13.79 1.58
N SER A 29 -1.03 14.33 0.62
CA SER A 29 0.35 13.97 0.31
C SER A 29 1.25 15.21 0.21
N THR A 30 2.56 15.03 0.17
CA THR A 30 3.50 16.12 -0.15
C THR A 30 3.28 16.71 -1.54
N ASP A 31 2.63 15.96 -2.42
CA ASP A 31 2.40 16.32 -3.84
C ASP A 31 1.10 17.08 -4.03
N LEU A 32 0.40 17.44 -2.93
CA LEU A 32 -0.74 18.38 -2.88
C LEU A 32 -0.54 19.70 -3.65
N ARG A 33 0.71 19.96 -4.08
CA ARG A 33 1.12 21.15 -4.80
C ARG A 33 1.39 20.94 -6.29
N GLU A 34 1.67 19.71 -6.76
CA GLU A 34 1.90 19.45 -8.19
C GLU A 34 0.61 19.66 -9.01
N SER A 35 -0.55 19.37 -8.41
CA SER A 35 -1.86 19.65 -9.03
C SER A 35 -2.23 21.14 -9.10
N SER A 36 -1.66 21.99 -8.23
CA SER A 36 -2.13 23.37 -8.03
C SER A 36 -1.18 24.48 -8.53
N LEU A 37 0.11 24.18 -8.75
CA LEU A 37 1.07 25.13 -9.31
C LEU A 37 2.06 24.42 -10.26
N ALA A 38 1.86 24.65 -11.55
CA ALA A 38 2.66 24.28 -12.73
C ALA A 38 4.02 23.56 -12.52
N PRO A 39 4.30 22.50 -13.31
CA PRO A 39 5.60 21.83 -13.30
C PRO A 39 6.71 22.80 -13.70
N GLY A 40 7.73 22.95 -12.84
CA GLY A 40 8.97 23.68 -13.18
C GLY A 40 9.21 25.00 -12.45
N SER A 41 8.37 25.43 -11.50
CA SER A 41 8.70 26.59 -10.65
C SER A 41 9.81 26.24 -9.65
N LYS A 42 11.07 26.50 -10.04
CA LYS A 42 12.26 26.44 -9.17
C LYS A 42 12.26 27.56 -8.09
N THR A 43 11.23 28.38 -8.04
CA THR A 43 11.15 29.54 -7.14
C THR A 43 10.66 29.09 -5.77
N ARG A 44 11.60 28.96 -4.83
CA ARG A 44 11.35 28.73 -3.41
C ARG A 44 10.76 30.00 -2.76
N LEU A 45 9.45 30.17 -2.87
CA LEU A 45 8.75 31.26 -2.19
C LEU A 45 8.69 30.98 -0.67
N PRO A 46 8.96 31.95 0.21
CA PRO A 46 9.00 31.71 1.66
C PRO A 46 7.70 31.14 2.24
N HIS A 47 6.55 31.70 1.84
CA HIS A 47 5.23 31.26 2.32
C HIS A 47 4.87 29.83 1.89
N VAL A 48 5.45 29.36 0.78
CA VAL A 48 5.31 27.99 0.27
C VAL A 48 6.14 27.02 1.10
N GLU A 49 7.40 27.38 1.38
CA GLU A 49 8.25 26.55 2.23
C GLU A 49 7.66 26.44 3.64
N ALA A 50 7.07 27.51 4.15
CA ALA A 50 6.34 27.49 5.40
C ALA A 50 5.14 26.52 5.36
N PHE A 51 4.35 26.53 4.29
CA PHE A 51 3.27 25.55 4.09
C PHE A 51 3.82 24.10 4.05
N ASN A 52 4.85 23.84 3.23
CA ASN A 52 5.45 22.52 3.09
C ASN A 52 6.01 22.00 4.42
N ARG A 53 6.62 22.86 5.25
CA ARG A 53 7.07 22.47 6.60
C ARG A 53 5.91 22.07 7.49
N SER A 54 4.82 22.83 7.50
CA SER A 54 3.62 22.51 8.28
C SER A 54 2.96 21.23 7.79
N LEU A 55 2.91 21.01 6.48
CA LEU A 55 2.40 19.79 5.86
C LEU A 55 3.26 18.57 6.20
N LEU A 56 4.59 18.67 6.11
CA LEU A 56 5.49 17.58 6.53
C LEU A 56 5.34 17.27 8.03
N ARG A 57 5.15 18.29 8.86
CA ARG A 57 4.85 18.10 10.29
C ARG A 57 3.54 17.34 10.50
N TYR A 58 2.49 17.68 9.74
CA TYR A 58 1.23 16.93 9.74
C TYR A 58 1.45 15.49 9.29
N LEU A 59 2.21 15.28 8.22
CA LEU A 59 2.48 13.94 7.68
C LEU A 59 3.49 13.14 8.53
N GLY A 60 4.00 13.69 9.64
CA GLY A 60 4.99 13.02 10.49
C GLY A 60 6.32 12.75 9.77
N GLY A 61 6.70 13.63 8.84
CA GLY A 61 7.88 13.46 7.99
C GLY A 61 7.69 12.53 6.80
N ARG A 62 6.48 11.99 6.59
CA ARG A 62 6.14 11.11 5.47
C ARG A 62 5.70 11.90 4.24
N HIS A 63 5.66 11.23 3.09
CA HIS A 63 5.08 11.77 1.85
C HIS A 63 3.58 11.52 1.76
N LEU A 64 3.13 10.36 2.26
CA LEU A 64 1.74 9.94 2.26
C LEU A 64 1.18 9.89 3.68
N TYR A 65 -0.09 10.22 3.81
CA TYR A 65 -0.79 10.10 5.09
C TYR A 65 -0.93 8.63 5.50
N LEU A 66 -0.41 8.28 6.68
CA LEU A 66 -0.76 7.05 7.37
C LEU A 66 -1.31 7.36 8.77
N PRO A 67 -2.23 6.52 9.29
CA PRO A 67 -2.74 6.64 10.65
C PRO A 67 -1.60 6.66 11.68
N ASP A 68 -1.67 7.60 12.62
CA ASP A 68 -0.68 7.75 13.69
C ASP A 68 -1.32 8.42 14.92
N THR A 69 -1.25 7.76 16.06
CA THR A 69 -1.87 8.22 17.32
C THR A 69 -1.19 9.45 17.94
N GLN A 70 0.07 9.73 17.58
CA GLN A 70 0.85 10.84 18.14
C GLN A 70 0.76 12.12 17.31
N ARG A 71 0.03 12.08 16.19
CA ARG A 71 -0.04 13.17 15.22
C ARG A 71 -1.10 14.21 15.59
N PRO A 72 -0.83 15.51 15.44
CA PRO A 72 -1.86 16.53 15.58
C PRO A 72 -2.88 16.45 14.44
N THR A 73 -4.14 16.76 14.72
CA THR A 73 -5.15 16.89 13.65
C THR A 73 -4.87 18.13 12.79
N LEU A 74 -5.41 18.19 11.57
CA LEU A 74 -5.27 19.40 10.74
C LEU A 74 -5.80 20.64 11.46
N LEU A 75 -6.93 20.50 12.16
CA LEU A 75 -7.50 21.59 12.96
C LEU A 75 -6.54 22.09 14.05
N GLN A 76 -5.85 21.19 14.74
CA GLN A 76 -4.85 21.56 15.74
C GLN A 76 -3.69 22.30 15.09
N LEU A 77 -3.18 21.79 13.95
CA LEU A 77 -2.11 22.43 13.21
C LEU A 77 -2.49 23.84 12.73
N VAL A 78 -3.68 24.01 12.12
CA VAL A 78 -4.19 25.33 11.68
C VAL A 78 -4.26 26.31 12.85
N ARG A 79 -4.75 25.86 14.02
CA ARG A 79 -4.83 26.71 15.23
C ARG A 79 -3.46 27.12 15.75
N GLU A 80 -2.47 26.23 15.70
CA GLU A 80 -1.11 26.52 16.12
C GLU A 80 -0.41 27.50 15.18
N GLU A 81 -0.50 27.27 13.87
CA GLU A 81 0.12 28.15 12.86
C GLU A 81 -0.45 29.58 12.93
N PHE A 82 -1.76 29.74 13.13
CA PHE A 82 -2.38 31.06 13.28
C PHE A 82 -2.12 31.75 14.63
N ARG A 83 -1.65 31.03 15.65
CA ARG A 83 -1.28 31.61 16.95
C ARG A 83 0.15 32.15 16.98
N LYS A 84 1.01 31.73 16.04
CA LYS A 84 2.39 32.25 15.98
C LYS A 84 2.34 33.77 15.79
N PRO A 85 3.12 34.55 16.55
CA PRO A 85 3.10 36.00 16.44
C PRO A 85 3.41 36.39 14.99
N ALA A 86 2.49 37.13 14.38
CA ALA A 86 2.55 37.55 12.99
C ALA A 86 3.72 38.52 12.79
N GLY A 87 4.89 37.97 12.51
CA GLY A 87 5.89 38.66 11.72
C GLY A 87 5.58 38.38 10.26
N ASP A 88 5.10 39.40 9.55
CA ASP A 88 5.14 39.54 8.09
C ASP A 88 4.00 38.95 7.23
N VAL A 89 3.85 39.56 6.05
CA VAL A 89 2.89 39.28 4.95
C VAL A 89 2.86 37.78 4.57
N ASP A 90 3.98 37.08 4.81
CA ASP A 90 4.15 35.64 4.57
C ASP A 90 3.10 34.77 5.29
N GLY A 91 2.62 35.13 6.48
CA GLY A 91 1.64 34.31 7.21
C GLY A 91 0.27 34.24 6.54
N ILE A 92 -0.14 35.35 5.91
CA ILE A 92 -1.39 35.41 5.14
C ILE A 92 -1.23 34.64 3.83
N ASP A 93 -0.11 34.79 3.16
CA ASP A 93 0.19 34.08 1.91
C ASP A 93 0.28 32.56 2.13
N THR A 94 0.90 32.11 3.22
CA THR A 94 0.94 30.68 3.60
C THR A 94 -0.47 30.16 3.85
N ALA A 95 -1.32 30.94 4.51
CA ALA A 95 -2.70 30.56 4.76
C ALA A 95 -3.54 30.49 3.48
N PHE A 96 -3.29 31.35 2.48
CA PHE A 96 -3.92 31.21 1.16
C PHE A 96 -3.48 29.96 0.42
N VAL A 97 -2.17 29.65 0.44
CA VAL A 97 -1.64 28.42 -0.16
C VAL A 97 -2.28 27.19 0.52
N ALA A 98 -2.34 27.19 1.84
CA ALA A 98 -2.99 26.12 2.59
C ALA A 98 -4.47 25.99 2.20
N LEU A 99 -5.22 27.09 2.18
CA LEU A 99 -6.66 27.03 1.88
C LEU A 99 -6.92 26.48 0.49
N ARG A 100 -6.11 26.90 -0.50
CA ARG A 100 -6.20 26.38 -1.86
C ARG A 100 -5.93 24.88 -1.90
N ALA A 101 -4.82 24.44 -1.31
CA ALA A 101 -4.46 23.02 -1.28
C ALA A 101 -5.56 22.16 -0.62
N LEU A 102 -6.08 22.57 0.55
CA LEU A 102 -7.14 21.82 1.24
C LEU A 102 -8.45 21.79 0.45
N ASN A 103 -8.80 22.89 -0.23
CA ASN A 103 -9.99 22.94 -1.07
C ASN A 103 -9.85 22.07 -2.34
N ASP A 104 -8.67 22.04 -2.94
CA ASP A 104 -8.36 21.16 -4.07
C ASP A 104 -8.49 19.69 -3.65
N THR A 105 -7.98 19.31 -2.47
CA THR A 105 -8.19 17.97 -1.88
C THR A 105 -9.67 17.65 -1.67
N LEU A 106 -10.46 18.60 -1.16
CA LEU A 106 -11.89 18.41 -0.96
C LEU A 106 -12.66 18.29 -2.29
N ALA A 107 -12.21 19.00 -3.33
CA ALA A 107 -12.76 18.88 -4.67
C ALA A 107 -12.46 17.51 -5.27
N GLU A 108 -11.23 17.02 -5.13
CA GLU A 108 -10.83 15.67 -5.53
C GLU A 108 -11.63 14.60 -4.76
N ALA A 109 -11.75 14.74 -3.44
CA ALA A 109 -12.57 13.86 -2.61
C ALA A 109 -14.01 13.78 -3.12
N LYS A 110 -14.60 14.92 -3.52
CA LYS A 110 -15.94 14.98 -4.08
C LYS A 110 -16.01 14.29 -5.45
N ALA A 111 -14.99 14.43 -6.30
CA ALA A 111 -14.91 13.75 -7.59
C ALA A 111 -14.78 12.23 -7.44
N LEU A 112 -14.10 11.78 -6.38
CA LEU A 112 -13.98 10.38 -5.97
C LEU A 112 -15.21 9.87 -5.19
N GLU A 113 -16.24 10.70 -5.00
CA GLU A 113 -17.43 10.38 -4.21
C GLU A 113 -17.11 9.95 -2.76
N LEU A 114 -16.04 10.48 -2.16
CA LEU A 114 -15.71 10.24 -0.75
C LEU A 114 -16.56 11.15 0.16
N PRO A 115 -17.01 10.69 1.34
CA PRO A 115 -16.93 9.33 1.87
C PRO A 115 -18.16 8.51 1.46
N THR A 116 -18.03 7.57 0.52
CA THR A 116 -19.08 6.59 0.21
C THR A 116 -18.66 5.17 0.60
N LYS A 117 -19.03 4.76 1.82
CA LYS A 117 -19.84 3.56 2.09
C LYS A 117 -19.92 3.30 3.59
N LYS A 118 -21.12 2.91 4.03
CA LYS A 118 -21.41 2.36 5.35
C LYS A 118 -20.40 1.25 5.70
N PRO A 119 -20.16 1.00 7.00
CA PRO A 119 -19.28 -0.08 7.44
C PRO A 119 -19.68 -1.37 6.73
N LEU A 120 -18.74 -1.97 6.00
CA LEU A 120 -18.92 -3.29 5.43
C LEU A 120 -18.94 -4.30 6.58
N GLU A 121 -19.77 -5.34 6.45
CA GLU A 121 -19.89 -6.39 7.46
C GLU A 121 -18.51 -6.86 7.92
N THR A 122 -18.35 -6.95 9.24
CA THR A 122 -17.08 -7.18 9.93
C THR A 122 -16.63 -8.63 9.74
N TRP A 123 -16.03 -8.92 8.59
CA TRP A 123 -15.10 -10.04 8.49
C TRP A 123 -13.74 -9.57 9.00
N THR A 124 -13.25 -10.20 10.07
CA THR A 124 -11.89 -9.97 10.57
C THR A 124 -11.06 -11.22 10.30
N LEU A 125 -9.83 -11.02 9.83
CA LEU A 125 -8.87 -12.10 9.65
C LEU A 125 -8.08 -12.30 10.96
N ASP A 126 -8.02 -13.53 11.44
CA ASP A 126 -7.22 -13.84 12.63
C ASP A 126 -5.73 -13.66 12.36
N GLY A 127 -4.99 -13.19 13.37
CA GLY A 127 -3.53 -13.08 13.32
C GLY A 127 -2.99 -11.92 12.48
N VAL A 128 -3.81 -10.93 12.15
CA VAL A 128 -3.40 -9.72 11.41
C VAL A 128 -3.06 -8.59 12.36
N GLN A 129 -1.83 -8.09 12.30
CA GLN A 129 -1.33 -7.00 13.14
C GLN A 129 -0.31 -6.15 12.37
N LEU A 130 -0.18 -4.86 12.74
CA LEU A 130 0.90 -4.02 12.21
C LEU A 130 2.27 -4.62 12.57
N ALA A 131 3.19 -4.58 11.61
CA ALA A 131 4.58 -4.93 11.84
C ALA A 131 5.38 -3.66 12.17
N GLU A 132 6.24 -3.74 13.18
CA GLU A 132 7.13 -2.62 13.53
C GLU A 132 8.20 -2.39 12.45
N ASN A 133 8.68 -3.46 11.80
CA ASN A 133 9.74 -3.42 10.81
C ASN A 133 9.45 -4.39 9.65
N ALA A 134 10.03 -4.11 8.49
CA ALA A 134 10.06 -5.07 7.39
C ALA A 134 10.94 -6.29 7.74
N ALA A 135 10.51 -7.47 7.30
CA ALA A 135 11.24 -8.70 7.44
C ALA A 135 10.71 -9.74 6.44
N SER A 136 11.49 -10.79 6.18
CA SER A 136 10.96 -11.96 5.47
C SER A 136 9.71 -12.51 6.20
N GLY A 137 8.69 -12.84 5.41
CA GLY A 137 7.37 -13.25 5.87
C GLY A 137 6.39 -12.09 6.10
N VAL A 138 6.83 -10.84 6.22
CA VAL A 138 5.92 -9.69 6.43
C VAL A 138 5.20 -9.33 5.13
N PHE A 139 3.92 -8.98 5.25
CA PHE A 139 3.13 -8.43 4.15
C PHE A 139 3.28 -6.90 4.08
N LEU A 140 3.34 -6.36 2.87
CA LEU A 140 3.26 -4.93 2.60
C LEU A 140 1.93 -4.62 1.91
N LEU A 141 1.13 -3.76 2.53
CA LEU A 141 -0.10 -3.25 1.93
C LEU A 141 0.20 -1.90 1.28
N ALA A 142 -0.11 -1.77 0.00
CA ALA A 142 0.05 -0.51 -0.72
C ALA A 142 -0.83 0.58 -0.09
N HIS A 143 -0.31 1.81 -0.01
CA HIS A 143 -1.14 2.97 0.26
C HIS A 143 -2.24 3.12 -0.82
N PRO A 144 -3.46 3.58 -0.50
CA PRO A 144 -4.56 3.70 -1.48
C PRO A 144 -4.23 4.54 -2.72
N LEU A 145 -3.34 5.51 -2.57
CA LEU A 145 -2.88 6.40 -3.65
C LEU A 145 -1.76 5.81 -4.53
N LEU A 146 -1.23 4.62 -4.24
CA LEU A 146 -0.27 4.00 -5.16
C LEU A 146 -0.98 3.58 -6.45
N GLU A 147 -0.32 3.77 -7.58
CA GLU A 147 -0.86 3.57 -8.93
C GLU A 147 -0.26 2.35 -9.64
N GLY A 148 -0.76 2.05 -10.84
CA GLY A 148 -0.23 1.01 -11.71
C GLY A 148 -0.19 -0.39 -11.08
N ILE A 149 0.93 -1.10 -11.24
CA ILE A 149 1.04 -2.50 -10.78
C ILE A 149 0.94 -2.63 -9.25
N PHE A 150 1.21 -1.57 -8.48
CA PHE A 150 1.15 -1.60 -7.02
C PHE A 150 -0.17 -1.10 -6.44
N SER A 151 -1.06 -0.51 -7.24
CA SER A 151 -2.38 -0.08 -6.78
C SER A 151 -3.14 -1.23 -6.09
N ARG A 152 -3.50 -1.03 -4.82
CA ARG A 152 -4.11 -2.06 -3.93
C ARG A 152 -3.39 -3.41 -3.95
N SER A 153 -2.08 -3.40 -4.11
CA SER A 153 -1.30 -4.63 -4.04
C SER A 153 -1.05 -5.04 -2.59
N VAL A 154 -1.02 -6.35 -2.38
CA VAL A 154 -0.50 -6.98 -1.17
C VAL A 154 0.75 -7.73 -1.59
N VAL A 155 1.91 -7.33 -1.07
CA VAL A 155 3.19 -7.99 -1.34
C VAL A 155 3.57 -8.86 -0.14
N ILE A 156 3.93 -10.12 -0.36
CA ILE A 156 4.63 -10.92 0.65
C ILE A 156 6.14 -10.75 0.46
N LEU A 157 6.87 -10.31 1.50
CA LEU A 157 8.33 -10.27 1.48
C LEU A 157 8.89 -11.68 1.67
N THR A 158 9.67 -12.14 0.70
CA THR A 158 10.34 -13.45 0.76
C THR A 158 11.80 -13.31 1.18
N GLU A 159 12.41 -12.19 0.83
CA GLU A 159 13.78 -11.83 1.21
C GLU A 159 13.80 -10.39 1.69
N HIS A 160 14.38 -10.14 2.86
CA HIS A 160 14.69 -8.78 3.33
C HIS A 160 16.06 -8.80 4.00
N ARG A 161 17.04 -8.18 3.34
CA ARG A 161 18.44 -8.11 3.78
C ARG A 161 19.02 -6.72 3.50
N PRO A 162 20.17 -6.34 4.08
CA PRO A 162 20.82 -5.07 3.79
C PRO A 162 21.13 -4.85 2.29
N GLU A 163 21.37 -5.94 1.54
CA GLU A 163 21.65 -5.90 0.11
C GLU A 163 20.40 -5.67 -0.76
N GLY A 164 19.21 -5.70 -0.16
CA GLY A 164 17.95 -5.48 -0.86
C GLY A 164 16.82 -6.37 -0.36
N SER A 165 15.64 -6.11 -0.90
CA SER A 165 14.43 -6.87 -0.56
C SER A 165 13.79 -7.46 -1.81
N LYS A 166 13.14 -8.61 -1.67
CA LYS A 166 12.35 -9.23 -2.71
C LYS A 166 11.04 -9.75 -2.13
N GLY A 167 10.00 -9.67 -2.95
CA GLY A 167 8.69 -10.17 -2.63
C GLY A 167 7.82 -10.33 -3.86
N PHE A 168 6.60 -10.77 -3.62
CA PHE A 168 5.64 -11.01 -4.68
C PHE A 168 4.30 -10.39 -4.35
N ILE A 169 3.70 -9.69 -5.30
CA ILE A 169 2.30 -9.26 -5.24
C ILE A 169 1.41 -10.51 -5.33
N VAL A 170 0.63 -10.79 -4.28
CA VAL A 170 -0.13 -12.05 -4.17
C VAL A 170 -1.59 -11.93 -4.62
N ASN A 171 -2.15 -10.72 -4.66
CA ASN A 171 -3.58 -10.51 -4.89
C ASN A 171 -3.93 -10.05 -6.32
N LYS A 172 -2.97 -10.10 -7.27
CA LYS A 172 -3.20 -9.71 -8.67
C LYS A 172 -3.09 -10.90 -9.61
N ILE A 173 -4.18 -11.22 -10.30
CA ILE A 173 -4.23 -12.32 -11.26
C ILE A 173 -3.83 -11.83 -12.66
N SER A 174 -3.11 -12.66 -13.41
CA SER A 174 -2.84 -12.47 -14.84
C SER A 174 -3.99 -13.02 -15.68
N GLU A 175 -4.25 -12.40 -16.83
CA GLU A 175 -5.26 -12.85 -17.79
C GLU A 175 -4.91 -14.20 -18.45
N LYS A 176 -3.60 -14.50 -18.55
CA LYS A 176 -3.11 -15.70 -19.21
C LYS A 176 -2.77 -16.78 -18.18
N PRO A 177 -3.32 -18.00 -18.32
CA PRO A 177 -2.90 -19.13 -17.50
C PRO A 177 -1.48 -19.57 -17.86
N LEU A 178 -0.87 -20.44 -17.04
CA LEU A 178 0.54 -20.82 -17.14
C LEU A 178 0.92 -21.29 -18.55
N GLY A 179 0.15 -22.20 -19.14
CA GLY A 179 0.45 -22.79 -20.45
C GLY A 179 0.39 -21.80 -21.62
N ARG A 180 -0.21 -20.62 -21.43
CA ARG A 180 -0.22 -19.52 -22.41
C ARG A 180 0.76 -18.39 -22.08
N ALA A 181 1.09 -18.23 -20.80
CA ALA A 181 1.99 -17.19 -20.33
C ALA A 181 3.46 -17.56 -20.47
N PHE A 182 3.81 -18.84 -20.31
CA PHE A 182 5.18 -19.34 -20.30
C PHE A 182 5.35 -20.58 -21.16
N GLN A 183 6.54 -20.75 -21.73
CA GLN A 183 6.95 -22.01 -22.34
C GLN A 183 7.41 -22.96 -21.23
N VAL A 184 6.60 -23.97 -20.92
CA VAL A 184 6.89 -24.96 -19.88
C VAL A 184 7.04 -26.35 -20.50
N PRO A 185 7.87 -27.25 -19.91
CA PRO A 185 8.02 -28.61 -20.38
C PRO A 185 6.69 -29.37 -20.39
N SER A 186 6.48 -30.27 -21.35
CA SER A 186 5.19 -30.96 -21.58
C SER A 186 4.59 -31.65 -20.34
N ARG A 187 5.43 -32.18 -19.44
CA ARG A 187 5.02 -32.80 -18.17
C ARG A 187 4.38 -31.79 -17.20
N VAL A 188 4.93 -30.56 -17.15
CA VAL A 188 4.45 -29.44 -16.35
C VAL A 188 3.18 -28.88 -16.99
N THR A 189 3.15 -28.76 -18.31
CA THR A 189 1.94 -28.40 -19.07
C THR A 189 0.78 -29.32 -18.73
N ARG A 190 0.99 -30.64 -18.73
CA ARG A 190 -0.08 -31.59 -18.43
C ARG A 190 -0.60 -31.46 -16.99
N ALA A 191 0.26 -31.14 -16.02
CA ALA A 191 -0.13 -30.98 -14.63
C ALA A 191 -0.67 -29.57 -14.29
N PHE A 192 -0.23 -28.51 -14.97
CA PHE A 192 -0.44 -27.11 -14.54
C PHE A 192 -0.83 -26.13 -15.66
N ALA A 193 -1.11 -26.57 -16.90
CA ALA A 193 -1.39 -25.64 -18.01
C ALA A 193 -2.53 -24.65 -17.73
N THR A 194 -3.54 -25.10 -16.98
CA THR A 194 -4.72 -24.33 -16.60
C THR A 194 -4.53 -23.53 -15.31
N SER A 195 -3.40 -23.69 -14.60
CA SER A 195 -3.13 -22.98 -13.37
C SER A 195 -3.07 -21.47 -13.62
N THR A 196 -3.74 -20.72 -12.73
CA THR A 196 -3.72 -19.27 -12.73
C THR A 196 -2.31 -18.77 -12.41
N VAL A 197 -1.85 -17.79 -13.19
CA VAL A 197 -0.62 -17.06 -12.91
C VAL A 197 -0.99 -15.74 -12.25
N ARG A 198 -0.27 -15.37 -11.19
CA ARG A 198 -0.40 -14.06 -10.55
C ARG A 198 0.68 -13.11 -11.06
N LYS A 199 0.38 -11.82 -11.12
CA LYS A 199 1.37 -10.78 -11.44
C LYS A 199 2.16 -10.51 -10.16
N GLY A 200 3.37 -11.05 -10.06
CA GLY A 200 4.21 -11.01 -8.86
C GLY A 200 4.99 -9.71 -8.69
N GLY A 201 5.19 -8.94 -9.75
CA GLY A 201 5.81 -7.62 -9.67
C GLY A 201 6.26 -7.09 -11.03
N PRO A 202 6.81 -5.87 -11.09
CA PRO A 202 7.17 -5.21 -12.34
C PRO A 202 8.41 -5.80 -13.01
N VAL A 203 9.29 -6.47 -12.27
CA VAL A 203 10.53 -7.02 -12.82
C VAL A 203 10.21 -8.34 -13.50
N PHE A 204 10.18 -8.34 -14.84
CA PHE A 204 9.85 -9.52 -15.62
C PHE A 204 10.93 -10.60 -15.52
N THR A 205 10.51 -11.84 -15.28
CA THR A 205 11.37 -13.02 -15.23
C THR A 205 11.11 -13.91 -16.45
N ARG A 206 12.16 -14.55 -16.97
CA ARG A 206 12.02 -15.48 -18.11
C ARG A 206 11.13 -16.68 -17.77
N ASN A 207 11.21 -17.14 -16.52
CA ASN A 207 10.46 -18.27 -15.99
C ASN A 207 9.45 -17.78 -14.96
N ALA A 208 8.37 -18.53 -14.78
CA ALA A 208 7.46 -18.31 -13.66
C ALA A 208 8.18 -18.65 -12.35
N GLU A 209 8.12 -17.75 -11.39
CA GLU A 209 8.50 -18.03 -10.01
C GLU A 209 7.35 -18.77 -9.32
N VAL A 210 7.64 -19.52 -8.25
CA VAL A 210 6.65 -20.38 -7.61
C VAL A 210 6.65 -20.19 -6.10
N LEU A 211 5.45 -20.08 -5.52
CA LEU A 211 5.20 -20.12 -4.08
C LEU A 211 4.39 -21.37 -3.72
N HIS A 212 4.73 -22.03 -2.63
CA HIS A 212 3.97 -23.18 -2.10
C HIS A 212 4.14 -23.36 -0.59
N GLY A 213 3.25 -24.17 0.00
CA GLY A 213 3.21 -24.49 1.43
C GLY A 213 3.93 -25.79 1.84
N ARG A 214 4.54 -26.48 0.88
CA ARG A 214 4.87 -27.92 0.95
C ARG A 214 6.37 -28.22 0.92
N ALA A 215 6.93 -28.72 2.01
CA ALA A 215 8.36 -29.00 2.08
C ALA A 215 8.83 -30.11 1.11
N ASP A 216 7.96 -31.05 0.77
CA ASP A 216 8.23 -32.16 -0.17
C ASP A 216 8.39 -31.69 -1.63
N PHE A 217 8.03 -30.46 -1.95
CA PHE A 217 8.24 -29.87 -3.28
C PHE A 217 9.59 -29.16 -3.43
N GLY A 218 10.43 -29.15 -2.37
CA GLY A 218 11.72 -28.47 -2.38
C GLY A 218 11.61 -26.95 -2.27
N GLY A 219 12.49 -26.23 -2.97
CA GLY A 219 12.57 -24.77 -2.89
C GLY A 219 13.27 -24.25 -1.63
N GLN A 220 13.39 -22.93 -1.54
CA GLN A 220 13.97 -22.25 -0.39
C GLN A 220 12.86 -21.86 0.58
N ARG A 221 12.96 -22.33 1.83
CA ARG A 221 12.06 -21.91 2.92
C ARG A 221 12.27 -20.42 3.21
N VAL A 222 11.19 -19.65 3.20
CA VAL A 222 11.21 -18.26 3.64
C VAL A 222 11.34 -18.24 5.16
N PRO A 223 12.31 -17.51 5.73
CA PRO A 223 12.34 -17.27 7.18
C PRO A 223 11.14 -16.41 7.54
N THR A 224 10.04 -17.06 7.93
CA THR A 224 8.82 -16.36 8.32
C THR A 224 8.99 -15.90 9.76
N THR A 225 9.02 -14.59 9.96
CA THR A 225 8.98 -13.99 11.30
C THR A 225 7.56 -13.87 11.88
N ASN A 226 6.58 -14.46 11.18
CA ASN A 226 5.15 -14.32 11.46
C ASN A 226 4.61 -15.35 12.46
N PHE A 227 3.53 -14.92 13.10
CA PHE A 227 2.59 -15.61 13.97
C PHE A 227 2.75 -17.15 14.03
N PRO A 228 3.14 -17.73 15.19
CA PRO A 228 3.26 -19.16 15.38
C PRO A 228 1.89 -19.77 15.68
N THR A 229 0.92 -19.66 14.77
CA THR A 229 -0.20 -20.59 14.82
C THR A 229 0.29 -21.93 14.34
N ALA A 230 0.04 -22.99 15.12
CA ALA A 230 0.41 -24.36 14.78
C ALA A 230 -0.15 -24.85 13.43
N ASN A 231 -1.10 -24.11 12.85
CA ASN A 231 -1.82 -24.46 11.63
C ASN A 231 -1.39 -23.65 10.39
N ASP A 232 -0.54 -22.63 10.50
CA ASP A 232 -0.09 -21.87 9.31
C ASP A 232 1.05 -22.65 8.60
N PRO A 233 0.94 -22.93 7.28
CA PRO A 233 1.98 -23.66 6.57
C PRO A 233 3.29 -22.87 6.50
N SER A 234 4.40 -23.58 6.28
CA SER A 234 5.65 -22.90 5.92
C SER A 234 5.59 -22.40 4.48
N LEU A 235 6.11 -21.20 4.23
CA LEU A 235 6.21 -20.63 2.88
C LEU A 235 7.55 -21.00 2.23
N PHE A 236 7.50 -21.43 0.97
CA PHE A 236 8.67 -21.73 0.15
C PHE A 236 8.63 -20.94 -1.16
N VAL A 237 9.82 -20.57 -1.65
CA VAL A 237 10.03 -19.93 -2.96
C VAL A 237 10.84 -20.85 -3.85
N GLY A 238 10.44 -20.94 -5.11
CA GLY A 238 10.96 -21.94 -6.05
C GLY A 238 10.29 -23.29 -5.80
N VAL A 239 10.49 -24.23 -6.72
CA VAL A 239 9.84 -25.55 -6.65
C VAL A 239 10.61 -26.56 -7.49
N ASP A 240 10.63 -27.82 -7.06
CA ASP A 240 10.87 -28.95 -7.95
C ASP A 240 9.57 -29.27 -8.69
N LEU A 241 9.46 -28.75 -9.92
CA LEU A 241 8.28 -28.95 -10.76
C LEU A 241 8.02 -30.44 -11.10
N ASP A 242 9.05 -31.29 -11.09
CA ASP A 242 8.89 -32.73 -11.31
C ASP A 242 8.24 -33.38 -10.09
N ALA A 243 8.73 -33.07 -8.89
CA ALA A 243 8.16 -33.56 -7.64
C ALA A 243 6.69 -33.12 -7.50
N ALA A 244 6.42 -31.83 -7.73
CA ALA A 244 5.07 -31.28 -7.65
C ALA A 244 4.12 -31.90 -8.70
N ALA A 245 4.58 -32.10 -9.93
CA ALA A 245 3.76 -32.75 -10.96
C ALA A 245 3.43 -34.21 -10.62
N ARG A 246 4.40 -34.98 -10.11
CA ARG A 246 4.16 -36.37 -9.66
C ARG A 246 3.13 -36.42 -8.53
N ALA A 247 3.28 -35.56 -7.52
CA ALA A 247 2.35 -35.51 -6.39
C ALA A 247 0.89 -35.24 -6.83
N ILE A 248 0.70 -34.45 -7.89
CA ILE A 248 -0.63 -34.21 -8.49
C ILE A 248 -1.15 -35.47 -9.21
N TYR A 249 -0.30 -36.16 -9.98
CA TYR A 249 -0.71 -37.41 -10.64
C TYR A 249 -1.05 -38.52 -9.65
N ASP A 250 -0.34 -38.58 -8.53
CA ASP A 250 -0.56 -39.53 -7.45
C ASP A 250 -1.73 -39.13 -6.53
N GLU A 251 -2.45 -38.03 -6.83
CA GLU A 251 -3.56 -37.47 -6.05
C GLU A 251 -3.21 -37.10 -4.60
N THR A 252 -1.91 -36.98 -4.30
CA THR A 252 -1.41 -36.55 -2.98
C THR A 252 -1.28 -35.02 -2.85
N ALA A 253 -1.49 -34.29 -3.95
CA ALA A 253 -1.47 -32.84 -4.03
C ALA A 253 -2.52 -32.29 -4.99
N LYS A 254 -2.88 -31.02 -4.81
CA LYS A 254 -3.76 -30.30 -5.72
C LYS A 254 -2.97 -29.28 -6.53
N GLN A 255 -3.44 -28.96 -7.75
CA GLN A 255 -2.90 -27.86 -8.54
C GLN A 255 -2.88 -26.53 -7.78
N THR A 256 -3.81 -26.33 -6.85
CA THR A 256 -3.94 -25.13 -6.00
C THR A 256 -2.87 -25.03 -4.91
N ASP A 257 -2.12 -26.11 -4.64
CA ASP A 257 -1.03 -26.10 -3.65
C ASP A 257 0.22 -25.36 -4.19
N VAL A 258 0.22 -25.03 -5.48
CA VAL A 258 1.30 -24.36 -6.20
C VAL A 258 0.79 -23.06 -6.80
N VAL A 259 1.44 -21.95 -6.47
CA VAL A 259 1.09 -20.61 -6.98
C VAL A 259 2.18 -20.13 -7.93
N PHE A 260 1.81 -19.92 -9.19
CA PHE A 260 2.72 -19.39 -10.21
C PHE A 260 2.70 -17.86 -10.24
N MET A 261 3.88 -17.27 -10.25
CA MET A 261 4.11 -15.82 -10.25
C MET A 261 4.81 -15.41 -11.54
N SER A 262 4.30 -14.38 -12.20
CA SER A 262 4.96 -13.70 -13.31
C SER A 262 5.64 -12.44 -12.78
N GLY A 263 6.97 -12.43 -12.86
CA GLY A 263 7.79 -11.34 -12.35
C GLY A 263 7.87 -11.28 -10.83
N VAL A 264 8.73 -10.38 -10.34
CA VAL A 264 9.03 -10.19 -8.92
C VAL A 264 9.02 -8.70 -8.58
N SER A 265 8.69 -8.39 -7.33
CA SER A 265 8.90 -7.06 -6.76
C SER A 265 10.25 -7.06 -6.03
N ALA A 266 11.16 -6.23 -6.49
CA ALA A 266 12.51 -6.13 -5.93
C ALA A 266 12.80 -4.67 -5.56
N TRP A 267 13.46 -4.49 -4.42
CA TRP A 267 13.91 -3.21 -3.91
C TRP A 267 15.42 -3.22 -3.80
N SER A 268 16.04 -2.15 -4.28
CA SER A 268 17.46 -1.90 -4.09
C SER A 268 17.79 -1.68 -2.60
N PRO A 269 19.06 -1.77 -2.18
CA PRO A 269 19.48 -1.48 -0.80
C PRO A 269 18.86 -0.18 -0.26
N GLY A 270 18.19 -0.25 0.89
CA GLY A 270 17.56 0.89 1.56
C GLY A 270 16.31 1.48 0.87
N GLN A 271 15.94 1.02 -0.32
CA GLN A 271 14.79 1.55 -1.05
C GLN A 271 13.47 1.24 -0.33
N LEU A 272 13.29 -0.01 0.12
CA LEU A 272 12.07 -0.39 0.85
C LEU A 272 11.91 0.39 2.15
N ASP A 273 13.01 0.58 2.89
CA ASP A 273 13.00 1.36 4.14
C ASP A 273 12.62 2.82 3.87
N SER A 274 13.15 3.40 2.78
CA SER A 274 12.72 4.72 2.31
C SER A 274 11.22 4.75 2.00
N GLU A 275 10.70 3.79 1.23
CA GLU A 275 9.27 3.75 0.87
C GLU A 275 8.36 3.55 2.10
N LEU A 276 8.78 2.78 3.10
CA LEU A 276 8.10 2.65 4.39
C LEU A 276 8.09 3.97 5.17
N GLN A 277 9.24 4.66 5.22
CA GLN A 277 9.34 5.99 5.83
C GLN A 277 8.48 7.02 5.09
N GLN A 278 8.36 6.93 3.77
CA GLN A 278 7.51 7.79 2.95
C GLN A 278 6.01 7.50 3.15
N GLY A 279 5.65 6.35 3.73
CA GLY A 279 4.26 5.95 3.96
C GLY A 279 3.61 5.24 2.76
N SER A 280 4.41 4.81 1.77
CA SER A 280 3.94 4.08 0.59
C SER A 280 3.44 2.68 0.92
N TRP A 281 3.96 2.09 2.00
CA TRP A 281 3.62 0.74 2.44
C TRP A 281 3.20 0.72 3.91
N VAL A 282 2.22 -0.13 4.22
CA VAL A 282 1.88 -0.53 5.59
C VAL A 282 2.38 -1.95 5.80
N ALA A 283 3.34 -2.12 6.70
CA ALA A 283 3.89 -3.43 7.03
C ALA A 283 2.96 -4.17 8.00
N VAL A 284 2.64 -5.43 7.69
CA VAL A 284 1.64 -6.23 8.39
C VAL A 284 2.13 -7.66 8.60
N LYS A 285 2.03 -8.15 9.84
CA LYS A 285 2.14 -9.58 10.16
C LYS A 285 0.77 -10.22 9.95
N ALA A 286 0.72 -11.29 9.17
CA ALA A 286 -0.49 -12.07 8.91
C ALA A 286 -0.11 -13.53 8.56
N PRO A 287 -1.06 -14.48 8.61
CA PRO A 287 -0.81 -15.85 8.20
C PRO A 287 -0.28 -15.94 6.75
N VAL A 288 0.79 -16.68 6.52
CA VAL A 288 1.40 -16.81 5.17
C VAL A 288 0.53 -17.63 4.23
N SER A 289 -0.40 -18.44 4.76
CA SER A 289 -1.49 -19.04 3.98
C SER A 289 -2.29 -18.04 3.16
N LEU A 290 -2.36 -16.77 3.58
CA LEU A 290 -2.98 -15.68 2.79
C LEU A 290 -2.20 -15.37 1.52
N ALA A 291 -0.87 -15.56 1.50
CA ALA A 291 -0.08 -15.42 0.27
C ALA A 291 -0.40 -16.53 -0.73
N LEU A 292 -0.68 -17.75 -0.25
CA LEU A 292 -1.00 -18.89 -1.10
C LEU A 292 -2.44 -18.80 -1.62
N ASN A 293 -3.39 -18.45 -0.75
CA ASN A 293 -4.83 -18.43 -1.04
C ASN A 293 -5.40 -17.02 -1.25
N ALA A 294 -4.55 -16.07 -1.67
CA ALA A 294 -4.94 -14.67 -1.84
C ALA A 294 -6.13 -14.50 -2.81
N ARG A 295 -7.16 -13.80 -2.32
CA ARG A 295 -8.26 -13.27 -3.13
C ARG A 295 -7.88 -11.90 -3.70
N ALA A 296 -8.61 -11.44 -4.71
CA ALA A 296 -8.42 -10.10 -5.26
C ALA A 296 -8.65 -9.01 -4.20
N GLU A 297 -9.59 -9.26 -3.28
CA GLU A 297 -10.01 -8.37 -2.21
C GLU A 297 -9.10 -8.38 -0.98
N LEU A 298 -8.00 -9.16 -1.00
CA LEU A 298 -7.14 -9.36 0.18
C LEU A 298 -6.61 -8.03 0.76
N TRP A 299 -6.33 -7.04 -0.10
CA TRP A 299 -5.91 -5.71 0.35
C TRP A 299 -7.00 -5.05 1.21
N GLN A 300 -8.25 -5.06 0.75
CA GLN A 300 -9.37 -4.50 1.50
C GLN A 300 -9.59 -5.28 2.80
N ASP A 301 -9.52 -6.62 2.75
CA ASP A 301 -9.75 -7.46 3.93
C ASP A 301 -8.71 -7.19 5.03
N LEU A 302 -7.43 -7.06 4.66
CA LEU A 302 -6.36 -6.76 5.61
C LEU A 302 -6.49 -5.33 6.17
N MET A 303 -6.74 -4.32 5.33
CA MET A 303 -6.95 -2.94 5.77
C MET A 303 -8.16 -2.81 6.72
N ARG A 304 -9.26 -3.54 6.46
CA ARG A 304 -10.42 -3.60 7.37
C ARG A 304 -10.09 -4.28 8.68
N THR A 305 -9.31 -5.36 8.64
CA THR A 305 -8.93 -6.11 9.84
C THR A 305 -8.04 -5.27 10.75
N LEU A 306 -7.15 -4.43 10.21
CA LEU A 306 -6.38 -3.46 10.99
C LEU A 306 -7.27 -2.44 11.74
N GLY A 307 -8.50 -2.22 11.27
CA GLY A 307 -9.50 -1.39 11.94
C GLY A 307 -9.19 0.10 11.88
N GLY A 308 -10.02 0.88 12.60
CA GLY A 308 -9.89 2.32 12.71
C GLY A 308 -9.78 3.02 11.35
N GLU A 309 -8.78 3.87 11.22
CA GLU A 309 -8.54 4.66 10.01
C GLU A 309 -8.17 3.81 8.78
N TYR A 310 -7.49 2.67 8.96
CA TYR A 310 -7.16 1.76 7.86
C TYR A 310 -8.44 1.16 7.23
N ALA A 311 -9.44 0.85 8.05
CA ALA A 311 -10.71 0.33 7.57
C ALA A 311 -11.46 1.37 6.71
N GLU A 312 -11.42 2.65 7.10
CA GLU A 312 -11.98 3.74 6.29
C GLU A 312 -11.21 3.92 4.96
N MET A 313 -9.88 3.86 5.00
CA MET A 313 -9.03 3.92 3.79
C MET A 313 -9.33 2.75 2.83
N SER A 314 -9.74 1.58 3.34
CA SER A 314 -10.11 0.42 2.51
C SER A 314 -11.33 0.67 1.60
N CYS A 315 -12.15 1.66 1.93
CA CYS A 315 -13.37 2.02 1.21
C CYS A 315 -13.15 3.08 0.13
N MET A 316 -11.95 3.65 0.01
CA MET A 316 -11.64 4.57 -1.10
C MET A 316 -11.89 3.88 -2.45
N PRO A 317 -12.25 4.61 -3.52
CA PRO A 317 -12.31 4.05 -4.87
C PRO A 317 -10.91 3.71 -5.40
N LEU A 318 -10.84 2.97 -6.52
CA LEU A 318 -9.55 2.77 -7.20
C LEU A 318 -9.18 4.10 -7.85
N MET A 319 -7.96 4.56 -7.63
CA MET A 319 -7.41 5.66 -8.41
C MET A 319 -7.36 5.18 -9.87
N LYS A 320 -7.96 5.94 -10.78
CA LYS A 320 -7.87 5.63 -12.21
C LYS A 320 -6.45 6.00 -12.63
N ASP A 321 -5.78 5.11 -13.37
CA ASP A 321 -4.58 5.50 -14.07
C ASP A 321 -4.98 6.64 -15.04
N GLU A 322 -4.29 7.78 -15.00
CA GLU A 322 -4.44 8.79 -16.04
C GLU A 322 -3.96 8.17 -17.37
N GLU A 323 -4.90 7.88 -18.28
CA GLU A 323 -4.64 7.33 -19.63
C GLU A 323 -3.81 8.27 -20.51
#